data_AF-A0A2X3ETF4-F1
#
_entry.id   AF-A0A2X3ETF4-F1
#
_cell.length_a   1.000
_cell.length_b   1.000
_cell.length_c   1.000
_cell.angle_alpha   90.00
_cell.angle_beta   90.00
_cell.angle_gamma   90.00
#
_symmetry.space_group_name_H-M   'P 1'
#
loop_
_entity.id
_entity.type
_entity.pdbx_description
1 polymer ?
#
loop_
_entity_poly.entity_id
_entity_poly.type
_entity_poly.pdbx_seq_one_letter_code
_entity_poly.pdbx_strand_id
1 'polypeptide(L)'
;MTSDYDLLILDIMLPDVNGWDIVRMLRTAGKGMPILLLTALGTIEHRVKGLELGADDYLVKPFAFAELLARVRTLLRRGAAVIVESQFQAADLSVDLVQPQGDARRHPHHSDQ
;
A
#
# COMPACT_ATOMS: atom_id res chain seq x y z
N MET A 1 -15.70 -19.33 11.25
CA MET A 1 -15.76 -17.86 11.41
C MET A 1 -14.60 -17.27 10.63
N THR A 2 -14.85 -16.65 9.49
CA THR A 2 -13.84 -15.86 8.77
C THR A 2 -14.16 -14.41 9.08
N SER A 3 -13.42 -13.84 10.03
CA SER A 3 -13.41 -12.40 10.25
C SER A 3 -12.57 -11.75 9.15
N ASP A 4 -13.09 -10.68 8.55
CA ASP A 4 -12.30 -9.84 7.68
C ASP A 4 -11.37 -8.98 8.56
N TYR A 5 -10.10 -8.92 8.20
CA TYR A 5 -9.08 -8.16 8.91
C TYR A 5 -8.67 -6.96 8.06
N ASP A 6 -8.62 -5.78 8.66
CA ASP A 6 -8.24 -4.53 7.97
C ASP A 6 -6.72 -4.42 7.71
N LEU A 7 -5.90 -5.21 8.40
CA LEU A 7 -4.45 -5.24 8.27
C LEU A 7 -3.88 -6.54 8.85
N LEU A 8 -2.83 -7.08 8.21
CA LEU A 8 -2.05 -8.21 8.71
C LEU A 8 -0.64 -7.75 9.10
N ILE A 9 -0.22 -8.06 10.33
CA ILE A 9 1.20 -7.98 10.74
C ILE A 9 1.75 -9.40 10.74
N LEU A 10 2.83 -9.63 10.00
CA LEU A 10 3.33 -10.99 9.74
C LEU A 10 4.85 -11.07 9.97
N ASP A 11 5.30 -12.07 10.73
CA ASP A 11 6.73 -12.45 10.72
C ASP A 11 7.01 -13.43 9.57
N ILE A 12 8.21 -13.35 9.01
CA ILE A 12 8.68 -14.27 7.98
C ILE A 12 9.20 -15.57 8.58
N MET A 13 9.84 -15.49 9.74
CA MET A 13 10.49 -16.63 10.40
C MET A 13 9.51 -17.31 11.37
N LEU A 14 8.40 -17.84 10.85
CA LEU A 14 7.46 -18.65 11.63
C LEU A 14 7.96 -20.11 11.70
N PRO A 15 7.61 -20.87 12.76
CA PRO A 15 8.15 -22.22 12.98
C PRO A 15 7.73 -23.23 11.91
N ASP A 16 6.48 -23.18 11.44
CA ASP A 16 5.91 -24.24 10.59
C ASP A 16 5.75 -23.84 9.13
N VAL A 17 5.63 -22.54 8.85
CA VAL A 17 5.32 -22.00 7.51
C VAL A 17 6.23 -20.81 7.23
N ASN A 18 6.69 -20.68 6.00
CA ASN A 18 7.44 -19.49 5.62
C ASN A 18 6.49 -18.30 5.40
N GLY A 19 6.71 -17.17 6.08
CA GLY A 19 5.86 -15.99 5.89
C GLY A 19 5.84 -15.46 4.44
N TRP A 20 6.90 -15.70 3.65
CA TRP A 20 6.88 -15.41 2.21
C TRP A 20 5.76 -16.16 1.48
N ASP A 21 5.57 -17.44 1.81
CA ASP A 21 4.55 -18.27 1.18
C ASP A 21 3.14 -17.83 1.59
N ILE A 22 2.99 -17.34 2.83
CA ILE A 22 1.73 -16.77 3.32
C ILE A 22 1.37 -15.51 2.51
N VAL A 23 2.31 -14.59 2.31
CA VAL A 23 2.08 -13.39 1.48
C VAL A 23 1.65 -13.79 0.07
N ARG A 24 2.40 -14.68 -0.57
CA ARG A 24 2.08 -15.17 -1.92
C ARG A 24 0.68 -15.80 -1.97
N MET A 25 0.37 -16.69 -1.04
CA MET A 25 -0.93 -17.36 -0.95
C MET A 25 -2.08 -16.37 -0.80
N LEU A 26 -1.96 -15.39 0.09
CA LEU A 26 -2.99 -14.37 0.31
C LEU A 26 -3.24 -13.54 -0.95
N ARG A 27 -2.17 -13.12 -1.64
CA ARG A 27 -2.27 -12.34 -2.89
C ARG A 27 -2.84 -13.18 -4.03
N THR A 28 -2.43 -14.43 -4.18
CA THR A 28 -3.03 -15.36 -5.17
C THR A 28 -4.51 -15.62 -4.88
N ALA A 29 -4.91 -15.64 -3.61
CA ALA A 29 -6.31 -15.76 -3.19
C ALA A 29 -7.13 -14.46 -3.32
N GLY A 30 -6.56 -13.40 -3.91
CA GLY A 30 -7.23 -12.11 -4.12
C GLY A 30 -7.49 -11.32 -2.84
N LYS A 31 -6.80 -11.63 -1.73
CA LYS A 31 -6.95 -10.90 -0.47
C LYS A 31 -6.16 -9.59 -0.54
N GLY A 32 -6.88 -8.47 -0.50
CA GLY A 32 -6.34 -7.12 -0.65
C GLY A 32 -6.04 -6.38 0.65
N MET A 33 -6.15 -7.01 1.82
CA MET A 33 -5.81 -6.34 3.07
C MET A 33 -4.31 -5.96 3.07
N PRO A 34 -3.95 -4.78 3.60
CA PRO A 34 -2.55 -4.39 3.78
C PRO A 34 -1.78 -5.40 4.62
N ILE A 35 -0.56 -5.73 4.19
CA ILE A 35 0.37 -6.62 4.91
C ILE A 35 1.61 -5.82 5.32
N LEU A 36 1.86 -5.75 6.62
CA LEU A 36 3.11 -5.26 7.22
C LEU A 36 3.98 -6.45 7.63
N LEU A 37 5.13 -6.59 7.00
CA LEU A 37 6.13 -7.56 7.43
C LEU A 37 6.89 -7.04 8.64
N LEU A 38 6.93 -7.80 9.74
CA LEU A 38 7.57 -7.44 10.99
C LEU A 38 8.55 -8.55 11.42
N THR A 39 9.82 -8.44 11.02
CA THR A 39 10.77 -9.56 11.14
C THR A 39 12.20 -9.13 11.51
N ALA A 40 13.05 -10.09 11.90
CA ALA A 40 14.47 -9.86 12.13
C ALA A 40 15.31 -9.78 10.85
N LEU A 41 14.76 -10.16 9.68
CA LEU A 41 15.47 -10.10 8.41
C LEU A 41 15.61 -8.63 7.95
N GLY A 42 16.80 -8.06 8.17
CA GLY A 42 17.03 -6.62 8.03
C GLY A 42 17.70 -6.15 6.73
N THR A 43 18.06 -7.06 5.83
CA THR A 43 18.81 -6.68 4.62
C THR A 43 17.90 -6.02 3.57
N ILE A 44 18.50 -5.26 2.66
CA ILE A 44 17.78 -4.58 1.58
C ILE A 44 17.08 -5.61 0.67
N GLU A 45 17.76 -6.73 0.37
CA GLU A 45 17.25 -7.80 -0.48
C GLU A 45 15.97 -8.42 0.11
N HIS A 46 15.92 -8.63 1.42
CA HIS A 46 14.72 -9.14 2.08
C HIS A 46 13.55 -8.16 2.01
N ARG A 47 13.83 -6.85 2.18
CA ARG A 47 12.81 -5.81 2.07
C ARG A 47 12.26 -5.74 0.64
N VAL A 48 13.15 -5.71 -0.35
CA VAL A 48 12.77 -5.69 -1.78
C VAL A 48 11.92 -6.91 -2.10
N LYS A 49 12.38 -8.11 -1.73
CA LYS A 49 11.64 -9.36 -1.92
C LYS A 49 10.23 -9.30 -1.33
N GLY A 50 10.09 -8.78 -0.10
CA GLY A 50 8.78 -8.69 0.55
C GLY A 50 7.80 -7.79 -0.19
N LEU A 51 8.28 -6.64 -0.65
CA LEU A 51 7.46 -5.70 -1.42
C LEU A 51 7.08 -6.27 -2.79
N GLU A 52 8.01 -6.95 -3.48
CA GLU A 52 7.75 -7.60 -4.78
C GLU A 52 6.73 -8.75 -4.66
N LEU A 53 6.71 -9.46 -3.53
CA LEU A 53 5.71 -10.51 -3.24
C LEU A 53 4.32 -9.93 -2.90
N GLY A 54 4.21 -8.61 -2.75
CA GLY A 54 2.95 -7.91 -2.51
C GLY A 54 2.71 -7.53 -1.05
N ALA A 55 3.72 -7.52 -0.18
CA ALA A 55 3.60 -6.81 1.09
C ALA A 55 3.59 -5.29 0.87
N ASP A 56 2.90 -4.56 1.74
CA ASP A 56 2.67 -3.12 1.60
C ASP A 56 3.69 -2.28 2.38
N ASP A 57 4.27 -2.85 3.43
CA ASP A 57 5.33 -2.24 4.21
C ASP A 57 6.20 -3.30 4.94
N TYR A 58 7.33 -2.86 5.47
CA TYR A 58 8.33 -3.70 6.11
C TYR A 58 8.96 -2.98 7.31
N LEU A 59 8.99 -3.66 8.46
CA LEU A 59 9.59 -3.18 9.70
C LEU A 59 10.54 -4.25 10.27
N VAL A 60 11.78 -3.85 10.51
CA VAL A 60 12.84 -4.72 11.02
C VAL A 60 12.87 -4.70 12.55
N LYS A 61 13.10 -5.85 13.18
CA LYS A 61 13.33 -5.97 14.63
C LYS A 61 14.81 -5.70 14.97
N PRO A 62 15.12 -5.02 16.09
CA PRO A 62 14.19 -4.38 17.03
C PRO A 62 13.66 -3.04 16.50
N PHE A 63 12.45 -2.67 16.92
CA PHE A 63 11.77 -1.44 16.48
C PHE A 63 11.21 -0.66 17.68
N ALA A 64 11.01 0.64 17.50
CA ALA A 64 10.27 1.45 18.45
C ALA A 64 8.76 1.25 18.27
N PHE A 65 8.00 1.13 19.36
CA PHE A 65 6.53 1.00 19.28
C PHE A 65 5.88 2.15 18.49
N ALA A 66 6.41 3.38 18.64
CA ALA A 66 5.94 4.54 17.90
C ALA A 66 6.10 4.36 16.37
N GLU A 67 7.16 3.69 15.91
CA GLU A 67 7.37 3.39 14.48
C GLU A 67 6.33 2.39 13.97
N LEU A 68 6.11 1.29 14.70
CA LEU A 68 5.07 0.32 14.36
C LEU A 68 3.69 0.99 14.26
N LEU A 69 3.34 1.80 15.26
CA LEU A 69 2.06 2.51 15.30
C LEU A 69 1.90 3.47 14.11
N ALA A 70 2.96 4.21 13.75
CA ALA A 70 2.92 5.13 12.61
C ALA A 70 2.72 4.39 11.27
N ARG A 71 3.36 3.24 11.09
CA ARG A 71 3.22 2.39 9.90
C ARG A 71 1.84 1.78 9.79
N VAL A 72 1.33 1.18 10.87
CA VAL A 72 -0.03 0.62 10.92
C VAL A 72 -1.07 1.69 10.58
N ARG A 73 -0.99 2.88 11.20
CA ARG A 73 -1.89 3.99 10.87
C ARG A 73 -1.80 4.40 9.40
N THR A 74 -0.62 4.36 8.81
CA THR A 74 -0.39 4.72 7.41
C THR A 74 -1.00 3.72 6.45
N LEU A 75 -0.86 2.42 6.73
CA LEU A 75 -1.46 1.36 5.94
C LEU A 75 -3.00 1.38 6.01
N LEU A 76 -3.57 1.54 7.21
CA LEU A 76 -5.03 1.60 7.39
C LEU A 76 -5.65 2.83 6.69
N ARG A 77 -4.97 3.98 6.67
CA ARG A 77 -5.45 5.16 5.91
C ARG A 77 -5.50 4.92 4.40
N ARG A 78 -4.56 4.13 3.85
CA ARG A 78 -4.54 3.80 2.41
C ARG A 78 -5.64 2.81 2.05
N GLY A 79 -5.89 1.81 2.90
CA GLY A 79 -7.02 0.88 2.72
C GLY A 79 -8.39 1.56 2.86
N ALA A 80 -8.48 2.57 3.73
CA ALA A 80 -9.67 3.39 3.92
C ALA A 80 -9.84 4.50 2.87
N ALA A 81 -8.93 4.64 1.90
CA ALA A 81 -9.15 5.47 0.71
C ALA A 81 -10.16 4.80 -0.25
N VAL A 82 -11.26 4.30 0.31
CA VAL A 82 -12.52 4.08 -0.39
C VAL A 82 -13.12 5.47 -0.57
N ILE A 83 -13.07 5.95 -1.80
CA ILE A 83 -13.96 6.96 -2.40
C ILE A 83 -14.47 8.00 -1.38
N VAL A 84 -13.68 9.06 -1.15
CA VAL A 84 -14.36 10.35 -0.96
C VAL A 84 -14.98 10.61 -2.32
N GLU A 85 -16.30 10.49 -2.43
CA GLU A 85 -17.04 10.97 -3.59
C GLU A 85 -16.70 12.46 -3.70
N SER A 86 -15.67 12.78 -4.46
CA SER A 86 -15.24 14.13 -4.76
C SER A 86 -16.15 14.73 -5.81
N GLN A 87 -17.47 14.63 -5.63
CA GLN A 87 -18.41 15.47 -6.35
C GLN A 87 -18.71 16.67 -5.46
N PHE A 88 -17.92 17.71 -5.62
CA PHE A 88 -18.31 19.03 -5.12
C PHE A 88 -19.35 19.60 -6.07
N GLN A 89 -20.58 19.77 -5.60
CA GLN A 89 -21.67 20.37 -6.35
C GLN A 89 -21.88 21.81 -5.84
N ALA A 90 -21.51 22.78 -6.65
CA ALA A 90 -21.81 24.19 -6.42
C ALA A 90 -22.69 24.67 -7.57
N ALA A 91 -24.00 24.77 -7.31
CA ALA A 91 -25.01 25.01 -8.33
C ALA A 91 -24.93 23.99 -9.49
N ASP A 92 -24.72 24.44 -10.73
CA ASP A 92 -24.61 23.61 -11.92
C ASP A 92 -23.19 23.10 -12.20
N LEU A 93 -22.22 23.42 -11.33
CA LEU A 93 -20.83 23.01 -11.51
C LEU A 93 -20.54 21.70 -10.75
N SER A 94 -20.10 20.69 -11.51
CA SER A 94 -19.51 19.46 -10.98
C SER A 94 -18.02 19.42 -11.33
N VAL A 95 -17.19 19.08 -10.34
CA VAL A 95 -15.74 18.94 -10.50
C VAL A 95 -15.38 17.49 -10.21
N ASP A 96 -14.81 16.81 -11.21
CA ASP A 96 -14.30 15.45 -11.07
C ASP A 96 -12.79 15.51 -10.81
N LEU A 97 -12.36 15.17 -9.60
CA LEU A 97 -10.94 15.17 -9.23
C LEU A 97 -10.27 13.88 -9.73
N VAL A 98 -10.09 13.78 -11.05
CA VAL A 98 -9.25 12.74 -11.64
C VAL A 98 -7.79 13.02 -11.27
N GLN A 99 -7.12 12.02 -10.72
CA GLN A 99 -5.72 12.09 -10.25
C GLN A 99 -4.78 12.68 -11.31
N PRO A 100 -3.76 13.47 -10.93
CA PRO A 100 -2.83 14.05 -11.89
C PRO A 100 -1.92 12.95 -12.46
N GLN A 101 -2.24 12.48 -13.68
CA GLN A 101 -1.23 11.87 -14.55
C GLN A 101 -0.40 13.00 -15.15
N GLY A 102 0.83 13.15 -14.68
CA GLY A 102 1.80 14.00 -15.36
C GLY A 102 2.18 13.36 -16.69
N ASP A 103 1.83 14.01 -17.80
CA ASP A 103 2.59 13.86 -19.03
C ASP A 103 2.93 15.25 -19.58
N ALA A 104 4.15 15.68 -19.29
CA ALA A 104 4.71 16.93 -19.80
C ALA A 104 5.16 16.70 -21.26
N ARG A 105 4.23 16.85 -22.21
CA ARG A 105 4.59 16.96 -23.62
C ARG A 105 4.45 18.41 -24.09
N ARG A 106 5.60 19.12 -24.10
CA ARG A 106 5.75 20.35 -24.89
C ARG A 106 5.78 19.99 -26.36
N HIS A 107 4.92 20.62 -27.16
CA HIS A 107 5.17 20.81 -28.59
C HIS A 107 5.02 22.29 -28.95
N PRO A 108 5.78 22.75 -29.97
CA PRO A 108 6.33 24.09 -30.04
C PRO A 108 5.39 25.08 -30.73
N HIS A 109 5.62 26.35 -30.46
CA HIS A 109 5.12 27.49 -31.22
C HIS A 109 5.30 27.26 -32.73
N HIS A 110 4.21 27.40 -33.48
CA HIS A 110 4.27 28.02 -34.79
C HIS A 110 3.33 29.22 -34.77
N SER A 111 3.92 30.40 -34.80
CA SER A 111 3.22 31.66 -35.00
C SER A 111 2.62 31.71 -36.40
N ASP A 112 1.55 32.48 -36.45
CA ASP A 112 0.75 32.94 -37.57
C ASP A 112 1.51 33.38 -38.82
N GLN A 113 0.70 33.46 -39.88
CA GLN A 113 0.85 34.35 -41.02
C GLN A 113 1.21 35.78 -40.61
#